data_AF-A0A366XUQ0-F1
#
_entry.id   AF-A0A366XUQ0-F1
#
_cell.length_a   1.000
_cell.length_b   1.000
_cell.length_c   1.000
_cell.angle_alpha   90.00
_cell.angle_beta   90.00
_cell.angle_gamma   90.00
#
_symmetry.space_group_name_H-M   'P 1'
#
loop_
_entity.id
_entity.type
_entity.pdbx_description
1 polymer ?
#
loop_
_entity_poly.entity_id
_entity_poly.type
_entity_poly.pdbx_seq_one_letter_code
_entity_poly.pdbx_strand_id
1 'polypeptide(L)' 'MPLGPGSIAIIAFIAILIFGADKLPKLGKATGESLREFKNATKGIADDDDDANKKQDK' A
#
# COMPACT_ATOMS: atom_id res chain seq x y z
N MET A 1 24.31 7.17 -17.03
CA MET A 1 24.51 6.46 -15.74
C MET A 1 23.15 5.95 -15.31
N PRO A 2 22.95 4.63 -15.12
CA PRO A 2 21.68 4.14 -14.62
C PRO A 2 21.40 4.74 -13.23
N LEU A 3 20.12 4.94 -12.91
CA LEU A 3 19.67 5.36 -11.59
C LEU A 3 20.03 4.26 -10.58
N GLY A 4 21.25 4.34 -10.06
CA GLY A 4 21.78 3.36 -9.13
C GLY A 4 21.27 3.59 -7.71
N PRO A 5 21.48 2.62 -6.81
CA PRO A 5 21.08 2.71 -5.40
C PRO A 5 21.52 4.01 -4.71
N GLY A 6 22.65 4.59 -5.11
CA GLY A 6 23.15 5.87 -4.59
C GLY A 6 22.24 7.06 -4.89
N SER A 7 21.58 7.10 -6.06
CA SER A 7 20.67 8.19 -6.41
C SER A 7 19.39 8.16 -5.55
N ILE A 8 18.86 6.96 -5.29
CA ILE A 8 17.71 6.76 -4.42
C ILE A 8 18.04 7.16 -2.98
N ALA A 9 19.24 6.81 -2.49
CA ALA A 9 19.67 7.18 -1.14
C ALA A 9 19.74 8.70 -0.93
N ILE A 10 20.22 9.46 -1.93
CA ILE A 10 20.27 10.92 -1.89
C ILE A 10 18.85 11.52 -1.83
N ILE A 11 17.94 11.02 -2.66
CA ILE A 11 16.54 11.48 -2.67
C ILE A 11 15.89 11.20 -1.31
N ALA A 12 16.08 9.99 -0.77
CA ALA A 12 15.56 9.62 0.55
C ALA A 12 16.13 10.51 1.65
N PHE A 13 17.42 10.85 1.58
CA PHE A 13 18.06 11.75 2.55
C PHE A 13 17.43 13.16 2.51
N ILE A 14 17.25 13.74 1.32
CA ILE A 14 16.60 15.05 1.16
C ILE A 14 15.14 15.00 1.64
N ALA A 15 14.40 13.94 1.31
CA ALA A 15 13.03 13.74 1.78
C ALA A 15 12.96 13.68 3.31
N ILE A 16 13.90 12.98 3.95
CA ILE A 16 14.01 12.94 5.42
C ILE A 16 14.30 14.32 6.01
N LEU A 17 15.11 15.17 5.35
CA LEU A 17 15.36 16.52 5.84
C LEU A 17 14.11 17.42 5.79
N ILE A 18 13.28 17.27 4.75
CA ILE A 18 12.05 18.07 4.57
C ILE A 18 10.92 17.54 5.48
N PHE A 19 10.68 16.24 5.47
CA PHE A 19 9.56 15.63 6.17
C PHE A 19 9.90 15.21 7.60
N GLY A 20 11.18 14.97 7.91
CA GLY A 20 11.63 14.40 9.17
C GLY A 20 11.64 12.87 9.16
N ALA A 21 12.66 12.27 9.78
CA ALA A 21 12.85 10.82 9.83
C ALA A 21 11.67 10.06 10.45
N ASP A 22 10.94 10.70 11.38
CA ASP A 22 9.80 10.10 12.07
C ASP A 22 8.49 10.16 11.27
N LYS A 23 8.37 11.04 10.27
CA LYS A 23 7.10 11.21 9.54
C LYS A 23 6.89 10.14 8.48
N LEU A 24 7.95 9.71 7.79
CA LEU A 24 7.84 8.65 6.78
C LEU A 24 7.31 7.32 7.36
N PRO A 25 7.81 6.81 8.50
CA PRO A 25 7.27 5.61 9.13
C PRO A 25 5.84 5.81 9.66
N LYS A 26 5.52 6.99 10.21
CA LYS A 26 4.16 7.29 10.72
C LYS A 26 3.13 7.32 9.59
N LEU A 27 3.45 7.97 8.48
CA LEU A 27 2.61 7.98 7.28
C LEU A 27 2.46 6.56 6.70
N GLY A 28 3.56 5.81 6.58
CA GLY A 28 3.52 4.43 6.12
C GLY A 28 2.65 3.52 6.97
N LYS A 29 2.67 3.67 8.30
CA LYS A 29 1.78 2.94 9.22
C LYS A 29 0.32 3.28 8.99
N ALA A 30 -0.05 4.56 8.99
CA ALA A 30 -1.43 5.01 8.81
C ALA A 30 -1.98 4.62 7.42
N THR A 31 -1.20 4.85 6.36
CA THR A 31 -1.55 4.42 5.01
C THR A 31 -1.62 2.90 4.90
N GLY A 32 -0.72 2.17 5.55
CA GLY A 32 -0.72 0.70 5.55
C GLY A 32 -1.94 0.09 6.26
N GLU A 33 -2.38 0.68 7.37
CA GLU A 33 -3.63 0.29 8.04
C GLU A 33 -4.84 0.53 7.14
N SER A 34 -4.89 1.70 6.48
CA SER A 34 -5.95 2.01 5.52
C SER A 34 -5.97 1.05 4.32
N LEU A 35 -4.80 0.75 3.72
CA LEU A 35 -4.71 -0.22 2.62
C LEU A 35 -5.11 -1.63 3.07
N ARG A 36 -4.81 -2.01 4.31
CA ARG A 36 -5.18 -3.31 4.87
C ARG A 36 -6.68 -3.42 5.07
N GLU A 37 -7.32 -2.39 5.61
CA GLU A 37 -8.78 -2.32 5.72
C GLU A 37 -9.45 -2.31 4.36
N PHE A 38 -8.93 -1.51 3.42
CA PHE A 38 -9.42 -1.47 2.04
C PHE A 38 -9.34 -2.87 1.39
N LYS A 39 -8.19 -3.55 1.50
CA LYS A 39 -8.02 -4.93 1.01
C LYS A 39 -9.04 -5.89 1.61
N ASN A 40 -9.27 -5.82 2.92
CA ASN A 40 -10.21 -6.71 3.60
C ASN A 40 -11.65 -6.46 3.16
N ALA A 41 -12.05 -5.19 3.02
CA ALA A 41 -13.35 -4.82 2.50
C ALA A 41 -13.54 -5.27 1.06
N THR A 42 -12.56 -5.03 0.17
CA THR A 42 -12.61 -5.49 -1.22
C THR A 42 -12.67 -7.00 -1.32
N LYS A 43 -11.98 -7.74 -0.45
CA LYS A 43 -11.98 -9.20 -0.47
C LYS A 43 -13.36 -9.79 -0.12
N GLY A 44 -14.06 -9.20 0.85
CA GLY A 44 -15.42 -9.61 1.20
C GLY A 44 -16.42 -9.40 0.06
N ILE A 45 -16.28 -8.30 -0.69
CA ILE A 45 -17.09 -8.01 -1.89
C ILE A 45 -16.77 -9.01 -3.01
N ALA A 46 -15.49 -9.29 -3.25
CA ALA A 46 -15.07 -10.20 -4.31
C ALA A 46 -15.51 -11.66 -4.03
N ASP A 47 -15.42 -12.12 -2.79
CA ASP A 47 -15.89 -13.47 -2.41
C ASP A 47 -17.44 -13.59 -2.54
N ASP A 48 -18.21 -12.52 -2.25
CA ASP A 48 -19.68 -12.51 -2.44
C ASP A 48 -20.10 -12.56 -3.93
N ASP A 49 -19.33 -11.94 -4.82
CA ASP A 49 -19.56 -12.01 -6.28
C ASP A 49 -19.23 -13.42 -6.83
N ASP A 50 -18.21 -14.10 -6.30
CA ASP A 50 -17.85 -15.47 -6.69
C ASP A 50 -18.87 -16.52 -6.21
N ASP A 51 -19.45 -16.35 -5.01
CA ASP A 51 -20.51 -17.24 -4.49
C ASP A 51 -21.88 -17.04 -5.20
N ALA A 52 -22.16 -15.85 -5.72
CA ALA A 52 -23.35 -15.58 -6.53
C ALA A 52 -23.31 -16.29 -7.90
N ASN A 53 -22.12 -16.44 -8.50
CA ASN A 53 -21.94 -17.11 -9.78
C ASN A 53 -22.04 -18.65 -9.65
N LYS A 54 -21.64 -19.22 -8.51
CA LYS A 54 -21.66 -20.67 -8.27
C LYS A 54 -23.07 -21.27 -8.05
N LYS A 55 -24.09 -20.44 -7.80
CA LYS A 55 -25.48 -20.88 -7.60
C LYS A 55 -26.34 -20.91 -8.87
N GLN A 56 -25.84 -20.41 -10.01
CA GLN A 56 -26.58 -20.46 -11.28
C GLN A 56 -26.26 -21.68 -12.16
N ASP A 57 -25.25 -22.48 -11.78
CA ASP A 57 -24.83 -23.71 -12.49
C ASP A 57 -25.22 -24.99 -11.70
N LYS A 58 -26.44 -25.03 -11.15
CA LYS A 58 -27.05 -26.25 -10.62
C LYS A 58 -28.57 -26.25 -10.80
#